data_AF-A0A4P5WN92-F1
#
_entry.id   AF-A0A4P5WN92-F1
#
_cell.length_a   1.000
_cell.length_b   1.000
_cell.length_c   1.000
_cell.angle_alpha   90.00
_cell.angle_beta   90.00
_cell.angle_gamma   90.00
#
_symmetry.space_group_name_H-M   'P 1'
#
loop_
_entity.id
_entity.type
_entity.pdbx_description
1 polymer ?
#
loop_
_entity_poly.entity_id
_entity_poly.type
_entity_poly.pdbx_seq_one_letter_code
_entity_poly.pdbx_strand_id
1 'polypeptide(L)'
;MNSVLMHGLTQLLLAVVLLPAATADDAPVDPATLTPLGGNWYVSQTQPAVYYFRDAGRFVDLFTWHQKDSNNDGIANVRLQHDQNFLIIDSQGYPNHPTAIFPNAGNPNSIRVQNFQFRLPLKPQRNDQITTLPMGPIGMALNGVVFFNPFEQGGMNAVAGYSEVWLDSCCGHPQQTGVYHYHKYPVCVKSPFRDDGRQHSPIIGFAFDGFPIYGPWESSGVQAKELQGEQALDVCNGHSDSERGYHYHVTPGRFPYVLGGYRGVLEMSNIRARGTLRIGSIEDNASGESRLPRVIQSVVPGSAVPGQKHRLVITLDPTQAVRQPLPDGVPEWVQIGPFEALSIEREGNRLLVDVEIAADAPVGVLFDCHLEFAGAGVRRVYKANDVFRVTLEEQK
;
A
#
# COMPACT_ATOMS: atom_id res chain seq x y z
N MET A 1 -36.47 8.15 70.05
CA MET A 1 -36.38 6.94 69.19
C MET A 1 -36.52 7.39 67.75
N ASN A 2 -35.42 7.39 66.99
CA ASN A 2 -35.30 6.86 65.63
C ASN A 2 -34.11 7.49 64.92
N SER A 3 -33.07 6.67 64.81
CA SER A 3 -31.87 6.84 64.00
C SER A 3 -32.22 6.63 62.52
N VAL A 4 -31.75 7.49 61.64
CA VAL A 4 -31.81 7.28 60.18
C VAL A 4 -30.40 6.87 59.73
N LEU A 5 -30.25 5.60 59.38
CA LEU A 5 -29.05 4.99 58.82
C LEU A 5 -28.92 5.37 57.33
N MET A 6 -27.86 6.08 56.96
CA MET A 6 -27.37 6.12 55.57
C MET A 6 -26.80 4.74 55.21
N HIS A 7 -27.40 4.07 54.23
CA HIS A 7 -26.78 2.94 53.53
C HIS A 7 -26.28 3.43 52.16
N GLY A 8 -24.95 3.38 51.98
CA GLY A 8 -24.33 3.58 50.69
C GLY A 8 -24.52 2.36 49.80
N LEU A 9 -24.99 2.59 48.57
CA LEU A 9 -24.89 1.64 47.47
C LEU A 9 -23.85 2.18 46.49
N THR A 10 -22.64 1.66 46.57
CA THR A 10 -21.61 1.83 45.55
C THR A 10 -21.89 0.81 44.45
N GLN A 11 -22.50 1.22 43.34
CA GLN A 11 -22.62 0.38 42.15
C GLN A 11 -21.22 0.20 41.54
N LEU A 12 -20.69 -1.02 41.65
CA LEU A 12 -19.48 -1.42 40.93
C LEU A 12 -19.87 -1.64 39.46
N LEU A 13 -19.65 -0.65 38.59
CA LEU A 13 -19.71 -0.86 37.15
C LEU A 13 -18.51 -1.73 36.75
N LEU A 14 -18.76 -3.02 36.53
CA LEU A 14 -17.80 -3.90 35.87
C LEU A 14 -17.78 -3.52 34.38
N ALA A 15 -16.81 -2.70 33.98
CA ALA A 15 -16.53 -2.45 32.56
C ALA A 15 -16.01 -3.76 31.95
N VAL A 16 -16.91 -4.55 31.36
CA VAL A 16 -16.50 -5.63 30.45
C VAL A 16 -15.91 -4.95 29.23
N VAL A 17 -14.59 -4.91 29.17
CA VAL A 17 -13.86 -4.56 27.94
C VAL A 17 -14.15 -5.68 26.95
N LEU A 18 -15.15 -5.46 26.09
CA LEU A 18 -15.35 -6.25 24.88
C LEU A 18 -14.13 -6.00 23.99
N LEU A 19 -13.14 -6.88 24.07
CA LEU A 19 -12.12 -7.00 23.05
C LEU A 19 -12.84 -7.25 21.71
N PRO A 20 -12.53 -6.50 20.64
CA PRO A 20 -13.11 -6.78 19.34
C PRO A 20 -12.75 -8.22 18.97
N ALA A 21 -13.74 -8.97 18.46
CA ALA A 21 -13.52 -10.32 17.99
C ALA A 21 -12.41 -10.29 16.93
N ALA A 22 -11.34 -11.06 17.17
CA ALA A 22 -10.32 -11.31 16.17
C ALA A 22 -11.01 -11.81 14.90
N THR A 23 -10.82 -11.12 13.78
CA THR A 23 -11.21 -11.64 12.48
C THR A 23 -10.47 -12.95 12.23
N ALA A 24 -11.03 -13.86 11.44
CA ALA A 24 -10.44 -15.19 11.22
C ALA A 24 -8.97 -15.18 10.75
N ASP A 25 -8.49 -14.06 10.21
CA ASP A 25 -7.10 -13.82 9.78
C ASP A 25 -6.10 -13.60 10.95
N ASP A 26 -6.56 -13.42 12.19
CA ASP A 26 -5.73 -13.18 13.40
C ASP A 26 -5.67 -14.40 14.35
N ALA A 27 -6.11 -15.58 13.92
CA ALA A 27 -6.08 -16.76 14.76
C ALA A 27 -4.61 -17.11 15.15
N PRO A 28 -4.29 -17.31 16.45
CA PRO A 28 -2.94 -17.62 16.87
C PRO A 28 -2.46 -18.92 16.22
N VAL A 29 -1.34 -18.86 15.51
CA VAL A 29 -0.67 -20.05 14.97
C VAL A 29 0.15 -20.68 16.08
N ASP A 30 -0.03 -21.97 16.33
CA ASP A 30 0.80 -22.73 17.28
C ASP A 30 2.24 -22.84 16.73
N PRO A 31 3.24 -22.22 17.37
CA PRO A 31 4.63 -22.26 16.89
C PRO A 31 5.20 -23.68 16.83
N ALA A 32 4.66 -24.64 17.59
CA ALA A 32 5.10 -26.03 17.57
C ALA A 32 4.81 -26.72 16.21
N THR A 33 3.90 -26.16 15.41
CA THR A 33 3.54 -26.66 14.07
C THR A 33 4.44 -26.10 12.96
N LEU A 34 5.34 -25.18 13.30
CA LEU A 34 6.16 -24.44 12.35
C LEU A 34 7.63 -24.89 12.40
N THR A 35 8.24 -24.97 11.23
CA THR A 35 9.68 -25.26 11.09
C THR A 35 10.44 -23.95 10.82
N PRO A 36 11.45 -23.57 11.63
CA PRO A 36 12.24 -22.38 11.38
C PRO A 36 13.11 -22.55 10.13
N LEU A 37 13.11 -21.54 9.26
CA LEU A 37 13.97 -21.49 8.06
C LEU A 37 15.24 -20.66 8.33
N GLY A 38 15.09 -19.54 9.02
CA GLY A 38 16.17 -18.62 9.34
C GLY A 38 15.65 -17.22 9.61
N GLY A 39 16.32 -16.50 10.51
CA GLY A 39 15.88 -15.18 10.95
C GLY A 39 14.46 -15.23 11.51
N ASN A 40 13.56 -14.48 10.89
CA ASN A 40 12.14 -14.43 11.28
C ASN A 40 11.24 -15.33 10.42
N TRP A 41 11.80 -16.15 9.52
CA TRP A 41 11.01 -16.99 8.62
C TRP A 41 10.77 -18.40 9.15
N TYR A 42 9.54 -18.86 8.98
CA TYR A 42 9.05 -20.17 9.37
C TYR A 42 8.16 -20.74 8.26
N VAL A 43 8.03 -22.06 8.22
CA VAL A 43 7.16 -22.76 7.26
C VAL A 43 6.30 -23.80 7.97
N SER A 44 5.03 -23.92 7.57
CA SER A 44 4.15 -24.97 8.08
C SER A 44 4.57 -26.34 7.56
N GLN A 45 4.11 -27.39 8.25
CA GLN A 45 4.27 -28.78 7.82
C GLN A 45 3.09 -29.26 6.93
N THR A 46 2.20 -28.34 6.53
CA THR A 46 1.04 -28.66 5.67
C THR A 46 1.43 -28.76 4.21
N GLN A 47 0.58 -29.40 3.40
CA GLN A 47 0.70 -29.38 1.94
C GLN A 47 -0.60 -28.80 1.34
N PRO A 48 -0.54 -27.65 0.61
CA PRO A 48 0.65 -26.84 0.36
C PRO A 48 1.21 -26.20 1.64
N ALA A 49 2.51 -25.90 1.62
CA ALA A 49 3.20 -25.23 2.72
C ALA A 49 2.80 -23.75 2.78
N VAL A 50 2.67 -23.24 4.00
CA VAL A 50 2.39 -21.82 4.29
C VAL A 50 3.63 -21.22 4.96
N TYR A 51 4.04 -20.05 4.48
CA TYR A 51 5.21 -19.34 4.98
C TYR A 51 4.77 -18.26 5.96
N TYR A 52 5.35 -18.30 7.16
CA TYR A 52 5.08 -17.35 8.22
C TYR A 52 6.30 -16.48 8.48
N PHE A 53 6.05 -15.20 8.75
CA PHE A 53 7.05 -14.28 9.27
C PHE A 53 6.76 -13.98 10.73
N ARG A 54 7.80 -13.95 11.57
CA ARG A 54 7.70 -13.57 12.97
C ARG A 54 7.89 -12.07 13.13
N ASP A 55 6.80 -11.34 13.37
CA ASP A 55 6.76 -9.89 13.55
C ASP A 55 6.33 -9.53 14.98
N ALA A 56 7.24 -8.93 15.77
CA ALA A 56 7.03 -8.59 17.18
C ALA A 56 6.35 -9.69 18.02
N GLY A 57 6.79 -10.94 17.82
CA GLY A 57 6.28 -12.12 18.52
C GLY A 57 5.03 -12.78 17.91
N ARG A 58 4.40 -12.16 16.90
CA ARG A 58 3.28 -12.76 16.14
C ARG A 58 3.82 -13.51 14.92
N PHE A 59 3.20 -14.64 14.58
CA PHE A 59 3.46 -15.34 13.33
C PHE A 59 2.38 -14.94 12.32
N VAL A 60 2.78 -14.24 11.26
CA VAL A 60 1.86 -13.71 10.24
C VAL A 60 2.03 -14.45 8.92
N ASP A 61 0.91 -14.86 8.32
CA ASP A 61 0.86 -15.34 6.94
C ASP A 61 0.86 -14.14 6.01
N LEU A 62 1.96 -13.95 5.28
CA LEU A 62 2.14 -12.80 4.42
C LEU A 62 1.67 -13.03 2.98
N PHE A 63 1.52 -14.29 2.53
CA PHE A 63 1.46 -14.58 1.10
C PHE A 63 0.28 -15.43 0.66
N THR A 64 -0.39 -16.20 1.53
CA THR A 64 -1.49 -17.08 1.11
C THR A 64 -2.59 -16.33 0.38
N TRP A 65 -3.00 -15.16 0.87
CA TRP A 65 -3.98 -14.34 0.16
C TRP A 65 -3.46 -13.90 -1.22
N HIS A 66 -2.16 -13.66 -1.35
CA HIS A 66 -1.52 -13.16 -2.56
C HIS A 66 -1.23 -14.25 -3.59
N GLN A 67 -1.31 -15.54 -3.22
CA GLN A 67 -1.15 -16.69 -4.13
C GLN A 67 -2.37 -16.93 -5.04
N LYS A 68 -3.35 -16.02 -5.05
CA LYS A 68 -4.46 -16.07 -6.01
C LYS A 68 -3.95 -16.03 -7.45
N ASP A 69 -4.75 -16.54 -8.38
CA ASP A 69 -4.58 -16.33 -9.81
C ASP A 69 -5.55 -15.21 -10.22
N SER A 70 -5.03 -13.98 -10.25
CA SER A 70 -5.87 -12.79 -10.42
C SER A 70 -6.16 -12.43 -11.88
N ASN A 71 -5.44 -13.04 -12.83
CA ASN A 71 -5.65 -12.87 -14.27
C ASN A 71 -6.28 -14.13 -14.93
N ASN A 72 -6.57 -15.17 -14.15
CA ASN A 72 -7.20 -16.43 -14.56
C ASN A 72 -6.41 -17.19 -15.65
N ASP A 73 -5.07 -17.16 -15.58
CA ASP A 73 -4.20 -17.85 -16.53
C ASP A 73 -3.71 -19.23 -16.04
N GLY A 74 -4.18 -19.66 -14.87
CA GLY A 74 -3.80 -20.91 -14.20
C GLY A 74 -2.53 -20.80 -13.36
N ILE A 75 -1.95 -19.61 -13.22
CA ILE A 75 -0.69 -19.36 -12.53
C ILE A 75 -0.93 -18.39 -11.37
N ALA A 76 -0.55 -18.79 -10.15
CA ALA A 76 -0.62 -17.91 -8.99
C ALA A 76 0.26 -16.65 -9.16
N ASN A 77 -0.23 -15.49 -8.71
CA ASN A 77 0.46 -14.20 -8.74
C ASN A 77 1.86 -14.28 -8.07
N VAL A 78 1.96 -15.01 -6.96
CA VAL A 78 3.23 -15.36 -6.29
C VAL A 78 3.28 -16.86 -5.99
N ARG A 79 4.47 -17.45 -6.05
CA ARG A 79 4.74 -18.83 -5.60
C ARG A 79 6.02 -18.86 -4.80
N LEU A 80 5.98 -19.54 -3.66
CA LEU A 80 7.05 -19.50 -2.68
C LEU A 80 7.80 -20.82 -2.59
N GLN A 81 9.12 -20.71 -2.52
CA GLN A 81 10.06 -21.78 -2.25
C GLN A 81 11.11 -21.25 -1.27
N HIS A 82 11.95 -22.12 -0.72
CA HIS A 82 13.09 -21.68 0.08
C HIS A 82 14.28 -22.61 -0.14
N ASP A 83 15.46 -22.06 0.10
CA ASP A 83 16.68 -22.83 0.32
C ASP A 83 17.25 -22.51 1.72
N GLN A 84 18.49 -22.90 1.99
CA GLN A 84 19.12 -22.68 3.29
C GLN A 84 19.35 -21.20 3.64
N ASN A 85 19.34 -20.32 2.65
CA ASN A 85 19.74 -18.92 2.77
C ASN A 85 18.65 -17.94 2.37
N PHE A 86 17.72 -18.35 1.49
CA PHE A 86 16.75 -17.45 0.88
C PHE A 86 15.33 -18.01 0.92
N LEU A 87 14.37 -17.11 1.10
CA LEU A 87 13.02 -17.28 0.57
C LEU A 87 13.06 -16.89 -0.92
N ILE A 88 12.58 -17.78 -1.78
CA ILE A 88 12.56 -17.60 -3.24
C ILE A 88 11.10 -17.39 -3.65
N ILE A 89 10.84 -16.29 -4.36
CA ILE A 89 9.49 -15.89 -4.74
C ILE A 89 9.45 -15.74 -6.26
N ASP A 90 8.77 -16.66 -6.94
CA ASP A 90 8.39 -16.47 -8.34
C ASP A 90 7.16 -15.58 -8.38
N SER A 91 7.16 -14.56 -9.24
CA SER A 91 6.03 -13.64 -9.35
C SER A 91 5.73 -13.20 -10.77
N GLN A 92 4.43 -13.10 -11.03
CA GLN A 92 3.90 -12.52 -12.26
C GLN A 92 4.00 -10.99 -12.30
N GLY A 93 4.28 -10.31 -11.18
CA GLY A 93 4.24 -8.85 -11.10
C GLY A 93 2.90 -8.25 -11.52
N TYR A 94 1.83 -9.06 -11.53
CA TYR A 94 0.49 -8.69 -11.94
C TYR A 94 -0.28 -8.24 -10.69
N PRO A 95 -0.99 -7.11 -10.71
CA PRO A 95 -1.75 -6.64 -9.55
C PRO A 95 -2.91 -7.60 -9.27
N ASN A 96 -3.18 -7.85 -7.99
CA ASN A 96 -4.30 -8.65 -7.51
C ASN A 96 -5.39 -7.81 -6.82
N HIS A 97 -5.44 -6.53 -7.19
CA HIS A 97 -6.45 -5.56 -6.80
C HIS A 97 -6.94 -4.85 -8.08
N PRO A 98 -8.09 -4.15 -8.06
CA PRO A 98 -8.55 -3.38 -9.20
C PRO A 98 -7.54 -2.28 -9.56
N THR A 99 -7.37 -2.01 -10.85
CA THR A 99 -6.51 -0.94 -11.39
C THR A 99 -7.30 -0.05 -12.33
N ALA A 100 -6.73 1.10 -12.70
CA ALA A 100 -7.19 1.83 -13.87
C ALA A 100 -7.16 0.95 -15.14
N ILE A 101 -7.96 1.30 -16.14
CA ILE A 101 -8.04 0.55 -17.40
C ILE A 101 -6.95 1.07 -18.34
N PHE A 102 -5.81 0.39 -18.33
CA PHE A 102 -4.69 0.71 -19.21
C PHE A 102 -4.78 -0.03 -20.57
N PRO A 103 -4.48 0.63 -21.71
CA PRO A 103 -4.00 2.00 -21.84
C PRO A 103 -5.13 3.04 -21.78
N ASN A 104 -4.79 4.23 -21.29
CA ASN A 104 -5.71 5.37 -21.20
C ASN A 104 -4.99 6.70 -21.49
N ALA A 105 -5.69 7.82 -21.39
CA ALA A 105 -5.13 9.14 -21.72
C ALA A 105 -4.01 9.60 -20.75
N GLY A 106 -3.93 9.00 -19.56
CA GLY A 106 -2.87 9.25 -18.58
C GLY A 106 -1.65 8.37 -18.78
N ASN A 107 -1.81 7.17 -19.34
CA ASN A 107 -0.72 6.22 -19.58
C ASN A 107 -1.03 5.30 -20.79
N PRO A 108 -0.21 5.33 -21.86
CA PRO A 108 -0.44 4.55 -23.07
C PRO A 108 0.05 3.10 -22.99
N ASN A 109 0.63 2.67 -21.87
CA ASN A 109 1.16 1.32 -21.70
C ASN A 109 0.06 0.35 -21.23
N SER A 110 0.31 -0.95 -21.30
CA SER A 110 -0.61 -1.99 -20.80
C SER A 110 0.09 -2.85 -19.77
N ILE A 111 -0.65 -3.32 -18.77
CA ILE A 111 -0.15 -4.28 -17.78
C ILE A 111 0.10 -5.62 -18.47
N ARG A 112 1.26 -6.23 -18.21
CA ARG A 112 1.63 -7.55 -18.74
C ARG A 112 2.18 -8.41 -17.63
N VAL A 113 1.87 -9.70 -17.69
CA VAL A 113 2.51 -10.73 -16.85
C VAL A 113 4.02 -10.68 -17.06
N GLN A 114 4.73 -10.74 -15.94
CA GLN A 114 6.18 -10.79 -15.86
C GLN A 114 6.63 -12.20 -15.41
N ASN A 115 7.92 -12.45 -15.50
CA ASN A 115 8.54 -13.65 -14.94
C ASN A 115 9.66 -13.22 -14.00
N PHE A 116 9.27 -12.71 -12.83
CA PHE A 116 10.23 -12.35 -11.80
C PHE A 116 10.54 -13.55 -10.92
N GLN A 117 11.79 -13.63 -10.49
CA GLN A 117 12.20 -14.49 -9.39
C GLN A 117 13.01 -13.62 -8.43
N PHE A 118 12.51 -13.46 -7.22
CA PHE A 118 13.17 -12.71 -6.17
C PHE A 118 13.75 -13.65 -5.13
N ARG A 119 14.90 -13.27 -4.58
CA ARG A 119 15.56 -13.98 -3.48
C ARG A 119 15.64 -13.03 -2.29
N LEU A 120 14.93 -13.35 -1.21
CA LEU A 120 14.96 -12.58 0.03
C LEU A 120 15.85 -13.32 1.03
N PRO A 121 16.95 -12.72 1.52
CA PRO A 121 17.78 -13.33 2.55
C PRO A 121 16.93 -13.69 3.78
N LEU A 122 17.04 -14.93 4.26
CA LEU A 122 16.34 -15.36 5.48
C LEU A 122 16.87 -14.62 6.72
N LYS A 123 18.12 -14.15 6.66
CA LYS A 123 18.81 -13.40 7.71
C LYS A 123 19.41 -12.12 7.11
N PRO A 124 18.62 -11.07 6.88
CA PRO A 124 19.13 -9.80 6.36
C PRO A 124 20.19 -9.23 7.31
N GLN A 125 21.22 -8.62 6.75
CA GLN A 125 22.32 -8.04 7.50
C GLN A 125 22.43 -6.56 7.16
N ARG A 126 22.67 -5.73 8.18
CA ARG A 126 22.95 -4.31 7.97
C ARG A 126 24.30 -4.15 7.28
N ASN A 127 24.38 -3.19 6.39
CA ASN A 127 25.61 -2.76 5.75
C ASN A 127 26.11 -1.47 6.41
N ASP A 128 27.43 -1.31 6.51
CA ASP A 128 28.04 -0.12 7.11
C ASP A 128 27.75 1.13 6.27
N GLN A 129 27.72 0.95 4.95
CA GLN A 129 27.44 2.00 3.97
C GLN A 129 26.06 1.81 3.35
N ILE A 130 25.37 2.93 3.14
CA ILE A 130 24.12 2.95 2.38
C ILE A 130 24.46 2.66 0.92
N THR A 131 23.72 1.75 0.29
CA THR A 131 23.79 1.55 -1.16
C THR A 131 22.67 2.31 -1.84
N THR A 132 23.01 3.10 -2.86
CA THR A 132 22.04 3.91 -3.61
C THR A 132 21.06 3.02 -4.36
N LEU A 133 19.81 3.47 -4.42
CA LEU A 133 18.77 2.77 -5.18
C LEU A 133 19.08 2.80 -6.69
N PRO A 134 18.98 1.67 -7.41
CA PRO A 134 18.97 1.70 -8.87
C PRO A 134 17.68 2.36 -9.37
N MET A 135 17.67 2.76 -10.64
CA MET A 135 16.40 3.03 -11.32
C MET A 135 15.62 1.72 -11.52
N GLY A 136 14.29 1.81 -11.56
CA GLY A 136 13.42 0.64 -11.70
C GLY A 136 13.13 -0.04 -10.36
N PRO A 137 12.98 -1.39 -10.34
CA PRO A 137 12.62 -2.13 -9.13
C PRO A 137 13.63 -1.97 -7.98
N ILE A 138 13.12 -1.72 -6.78
CA ILE A 138 13.90 -1.59 -5.53
C ILE A 138 13.44 -2.54 -4.41
N GLY A 139 12.31 -3.19 -4.62
CA GLY A 139 11.67 -4.09 -3.67
C GLY A 139 10.42 -4.70 -4.28
N MET A 140 9.70 -5.47 -3.49
CA MET A 140 8.50 -6.19 -3.89
C MET A 140 7.43 -6.07 -2.80
N ALA A 141 6.20 -5.74 -3.19
CA ALA A 141 5.03 -5.80 -2.33
C ALA A 141 4.56 -7.25 -2.15
N LEU A 142 3.74 -7.54 -1.14
CA LEU A 142 3.28 -8.91 -0.85
C LEU A 142 2.51 -9.57 -2.01
N ASN A 143 1.86 -8.78 -2.87
CA ASN A 143 1.19 -9.28 -4.08
C ASN A 143 2.14 -9.60 -5.25
N GLY A 144 3.42 -9.32 -5.07
CA GLY A 144 4.48 -9.54 -6.05
C GLY A 144 4.66 -8.46 -7.11
N VAL A 145 3.86 -7.40 -7.05
CA VAL A 145 4.15 -6.15 -7.77
C VAL A 145 5.37 -5.50 -7.13
N VAL A 146 6.22 -4.90 -7.96
CA VAL A 146 7.48 -4.29 -7.51
C VAL A 146 7.31 -2.85 -7.06
N PHE A 147 8.04 -2.48 -6.02
CA PHE A 147 8.28 -1.08 -5.69
C PHE A 147 9.35 -0.53 -6.63
N PHE A 148 9.13 0.65 -7.18
CA PHE A 148 10.11 1.36 -7.99
C PHE A 148 10.78 2.48 -7.19
N ASN A 149 11.96 2.87 -7.68
CA ASN A 149 12.62 4.11 -7.30
C ASN A 149 11.62 5.29 -7.29
N PRO A 150 11.68 6.23 -6.33
CA PRO A 150 10.78 7.39 -6.32
C PRO A 150 10.95 8.33 -7.52
N PHE A 151 11.98 8.13 -8.34
CA PHE A 151 12.16 8.81 -9.62
C PHE A 151 11.70 7.97 -10.80
N GLU A 152 11.12 8.65 -11.79
CA GLU A 152 10.84 8.07 -13.11
C GLU A 152 11.98 8.34 -14.11
N GLN A 153 11.76 7.93 -15.37
CA GLN A 153 12.73 8.19 -16.44
C GLN A 153 13.01 9.70 -16.57
N GLY A 154 14.29 10.07 -16.60
CA GLY A 154 14.71 11.48 -16.64
C GLY A 154 14.96 12.09 -15.26
N GLY A 155 14.80 11.32 -14.18
CA GLY A 155 15.14 11.76 -12.81
C GLY A 155 14.09 12.68 -12.19
N MET A 156 12.89 12.74 -12.76
CA MET A 156 11.77 13.50 -12.19
C MET A 156 11.09 12.69 -11.08
N ASN A 157 10.55 13.37 -10.07
CA ASN A 157 9.78 12.73 -9.01
C ASN A 157 8.49 12.11 -9.56
N ALA A 158 8.36 10.79 -9.42
CA ALA A 158 7.24 10.02 -9.98
C ALA A 158 5.88 10.29 -9.29
N VAL A 159 5.92 10.86 -8.08
CA VAL A 159 4.76 11.12 -7.21
C VAL A 159 4.37 12.60 -7.25
N ALA A 160 5.00 13.41 -8.09
CA ALA A 160 4.68 14.84 -8.23
C ALA A 160 4.59 15.29 -9.69
N GLY A 161 4.08 16.50 -9.90
CA GLY A 161 4.12 17.16 -11.20
C GLY A 161 3.36 16.41 -12.30
N TYR A 162 4.03 16.19 -13.44
CA TYR A 162 3.43 15.53 -14.61
C TYR A 162 3.35 14.00 -14.46
N SER A 163 4.31 13.42 -13.74
CA SER A 163 4.48 11.97 -13.55
C SER A 163 3.34 11.38 -12.69
N GLU A 164 2.83 12.16 -11.75
CA GLU A 164 1.72 11.78 -10.88
C GLU A 164 0.40 11.49 -11.64
N VAL A 165 0.24 12.04 -12.86
CA VAL A 165 -0.91 11.78 -13.75
C VAL A 165 -1.03 10.30 -14.12
N TRP A 166 0.10 9.57 -14.12
CA TRP A 166 0.19 8.21 -14.63
C TRP A 166 -0.31 7.18 -13.62
N LEU A 167 -0.28 7.52 -12.33
CA LEU A 167 -0.66 6.66 -11.21
C LEU A 167 -2.18 6.49 -11.14
N ASP A 168 -2.64 5.25 -10.97
CA ASP A 168 -4.03 4.96 -10.64
C ASP A 168 -4.37 5.23 -9.16
N SER A 169 -5.61 4.94 -8.76
CA SER A 169 -6.07 5.12 -7.37
C SER A 169 -5.35 4.21 -6.36
N CYS A 170 -4.75 3.13 -6.86
CA CYS A 170 -3.95 2.18 -6.10
C CYS A 170 -2.46 2.51 -6.10
N CYS A 171 -2.11 3.71 -6.54
CA CYS A 171 -0.77 4.27 -6.46
C CYS A 171 0.27 3.55 -7.34
N GLY A 172 -0.18 2.91 -8.43
CA GLY A 172 0.71 2.25 -9.38
C GLY A 172 0.34 2.52 -10.84
N HIS A 173 1.23 2.10 -11.74
CA HIS A 173 0.99 2.15 -13.18
C HIS A 173 1.93 1.21 -13.95
N PRO A 174 1.60 0.81 -15.20
CA PRO A 174 2.53 0.09 -16.06
C PRO A 174 3.55 1.02 -16.72
N GLN A 175 4.76 0.52 -16.95
CA GLN A 175 5.73 1.11 -17.90
C GLN A 175 5.71 0.39 -19.25
N GLN A 176 6.55 0.82 -20.20
CA GLN A 176 6.57 0.42 -21.61
C GLN A 176 6.69 -1.11 -21.84
N THR A 177 7.37 -1.85 -20.97
CA THR A 177 7.43 -3.32 -21.05
C THR A 177 6.32 -4.03 -20.27
N GLY A 178 5.35 -3.28 -19.77
CA GLY A 178 4.16 -3.74 -19.07
C GLY A 178 4.34 -4.13 -17.60
N VAL A 179 5.49 -3.81 -16.99
CA VAL A 179 5.67 -3.96 -15.55
C VAL A 179 4.80 -2.94 -14.82
N TYR A 180 3.75 -3.42 -14.16
CA TYR A 180 3.02 -2.62 -13.18
C TYR A 180 3.86 -2.49 -11.90
N HIS A 181 3.87 -1.29 -11.30
CA HIS A 181 4.73 -0.99 -10.16
C HIS A 181 4.19 0.16 -9.32
N TYR A 182 4.67 0.26 -8.08
CA TYR A 182 4.31 1.33 -7.14
C TYR A 182 5.48 2.27 -6.89
N HIS A 183 5.20 3.57 -6.79
CA HIS A 183 6.17 4.59 -6.38
C HIS A 183 5.92 5.15 -4.98
N LYS A 184 4.73 4.93 -4.42
CA LYS A 184 4.30 5.36 -3.07
C LYS A 184 3.53 4.22 -2.38
N TYR A 185 3.08 4.47 -1.15
CA TYR A 185 2.32 3.49 -0.36
C TYR A 185 1.16 2.87 -1.19
N PRO A 186 1.18 1.56 -1.49
CA PRO A 186 0.16 0.94 -2.32
C PRO A 186 -1.06 0.59 -1.46
N VAL A 187 -1.94 1.56 -1.30
CA VAL A 187 -3.13 1.48 -0.43
C VAL A 187 -4.11 0.35 -0.76
N CYS A 188 -3.97 -0.29 -1.92
CA CYS A 188 -4.78 -1.43 -2.35
C CYS A 188 -4.11 -2.79 -2.14
N VAL A 189 -2.85 -2.84 -1.69
CA VAL A 189 -2.20 -4.10 -1.33
C VAL A 189 -2.77 -4.56 0.00
N LYS A 190 -3.37 -5.76 0.01
CA LYS A 190 -3.83 -6.36 1.26
C LYS A 190 -2.63 -6.67 2.17
N SER A 191 -2.82 -6.40 3.45
CA SER A 191 -1.86 -6.68 4.52
C SER A 191 -2.33 -7.86 5.39
N PRO A 192 -1.42 -8.49 6.16
CA PRO A 192 -1.76 -9.61 7.05
C PRO A 192 -2.81 -9.27 8.11
N PHE A 193 -2.88 -8.00 8.52
CA PHE A 193 -3.91 -7.48 9.40
C PHE A 193 -4.27 -6.05 8.97
N ARG A 194 -5.43 -5.57 9.42
CA ARG A 194 -5.92 -4.24 9.08
C ARG A 194 -4.99 -3.15 9.62
N ASP A 195 -4.60 -2.23 8.75
CA ASP A 195 -3.81 -1.05 9.11
C ASP A 195 -4.73 0.10 9.56
N ASP A 196 -5.21 0.04 10.79
CA ASP A 196 -6.19 0.98 11.34
C ASP A 196 -5.57 2.16 12.14
N GLY A 197 -4.24 2.26 12.13
CA GLY A 197 -3.49 3.29 12.84
C GLY A 197 -3.53 3.18 14.36
N ARG A 198 -3.94 2.03 14.92
CA ARG A 198 -3.96 1.79 16.39
C ARG A 198 -2.76 0.98 16.90
N GLN A 199 -1.93 0.46 16.00
CA GLN A 199 -0.71 -0.27 16.32
C GLN A 199 0.34 -0.02 15.23
N HIS A 200 1.54 -0.59 15.42
CA HIS A 200 2.55 -0.64 14.36
C HIS A 200 1.95 -1.25 13.09
N SER A 201 2.19 -0.61 11.95
CA SER A 201 1.64 -1.05 10.68
C SER A 201 2.07 -2.49 10.35
N PRO A 202 1.31 -3.19 9.50
CA PRO A 202 1.71 -4.48 8.97
C PRO A 202 2.84 -4.36 7.94
N ILE A 203 3.52 -5.48 7.71
CA ILE A 203 4.44 -5.64 6.57
C ILE A 203 3.61 -5.55 5.28
N ILE A 204 4.09 -4.77 4.31
CA ILE A 204 3.49 -4.61 2.99
C ILE A 204 4.40 -5.12 1.85
N GLY A 205 5.64 -5.47 2.19
CA GLY A 205 6.61 -6.01 1.25
C GLY A 205 8.03 -6.04 1.82
N PHE A 206 9.01 -6.25 0.95
CA PHE A 206 10.43 -6.34 1.30
C PHE A 206 11.29 -5.56 0.32
N ALA A 207 12.31 -4.88 0.83
CA ALA A 207 13.37 -4.30 0.02
C ALA A 207 14.33 -5.40 -0.46
N PHE A 208 15.08 -5.15 -1.53
CA PHE A 208 16.02 -6.13 -2.08
C PHE A 208 17.29 -6.38 -1.24
N ASP A 209 17.46 -5.67 -0.13
CA ASP A 209 18.43 -6.01 0.92
C ASP A 209 17.87 -6.95 2.00
N GLY A 210 16.61 -7.39 1.83
CA GLY A 210 15.93 -8.38 2.67
C GLY A 210 15.21 -7.82 3.89
N PHE A 211 15.30 -6.51 4.16
CA PHE A 211 14.55 -5.92 5.28
C PHE A 211 13.07 -5.69 4.92
N PRO A 212 12.15 -5.92 5.86
CA PRO A 212 10.72 -5.68 5.66
C PRO A 212 10.42 -4.19 5.49
N ILE A 213 9.39 -3.92 4.69
CA ILE A 213 8.79 -2.59 4.49
C ILE A 213 7.39 -2.63 5.10
N TYR A 214 7.14 -1.70 6.02
CA TYR A 214 5.88 -1.56 6.75
C TYR A 214 5.05 -0.39 6.21
N GLY A 215 3.76 -0.40 6.55
CA GLY A 215 2.85 0.74 6.40
C GLY A 215 3.29 1.97 7.23
N PRO A 216 2.50 3.07 7.21
CA PRO A 216 2.94 4.37 7.72
C PRO A 216 2.95 4.53 9.25
N TRP A 217 2.35 3.63 10.02
CA TRP A 217 2.15 3.79 11.45
C TRP A 217 3.24 3.09 12.27
N GLU A 218 3.82 3.82 13.22
CA GLU A 218 4.72 3.27 14.25
C GLU A 218 3.93 2.68 15.41
N SER A 219 2.90 3.43 15.83
CA SER A 219 2.05 3.10 16.97
C SER A 219 0.72 3.84 16.86
N SER A 220 -0.15 3.68 17.86
CA SER A 220 -1.48 4.30 17.87
C SER A 220 -1.44 5.80 17.61
N GLY A 221 -1.91 6.23 16.44
CA GLY A 221 -2.01 7.63 16.04
C GLY A 221 -0.68 8.33 15.73
N VAL A 222 0.44 7.60 15.68
CA VAL A 222 1.77 8.16 15.38
C VAL A 222 2.30 7.54 14.10
N GLN A 223 2.48 8.37 13.06
CA GLN A 223 3.12 7.92 11.83
C GLN A 223 4.64 7.86 12.02
N ALA A 224 5.30 6.86 11.43
CA ALA A 224 6.74 6.69 11.52
C ALA A 224 7.50 7.93 11.00
N LYS A 225 6.94 8.63 10.01
CA LYS A 225 7.50 9.90 9.48
C LYS A 225 7.54 11.05 10.48
N GLU A 226 6.79 10.96 11.58
CA GLU A 226 6.67 11.98 12.63
C GLU A 226 7.64 11.72 13.80
N LEU A 227 8.31 10.56 13.81
CA LEU A 227 9.29 10.21 14.83
C LEU A 227 10.48 11.17 14.81
N GLN A 228 11.03 11.42 16.00
CA GLN A 228 12.12 12.35 16.25
C GLN A 228 13.18 11.71 17.13
N GLY A 229 14.37 12.33 17.19
CA GLY A 229 15.47 11.87 18.02
C GLY A 229 15.99 10.49 17.58
N GLU A 230 16.28 9.62 18.54
CA GLU A 230 16.87 8.29 18.30
C GLU A 230 15.91 7.32 17.57
N GLN A 231 14.60 7.60 17.60
CA GLN A 231 13.58 6.80 16.92
C GLN A 231 13.25 7.32 15.53
N ALA A 232 13.78 8.48 15.14
CA ALA A 232 13.52 9.07 13.83
C ALA A 232 13.92 8.12 12.71
N LEU A 233 13.14 8.11 11.64
CA LEU A 233 13.52 7.42 10.41
C LEU A 233 14.83 8.01 9.88
N ASP A 234 15.75 7.13 9.50
CA ASP A 234 16.97 7.48 8.80
C ASP A 234 16.67 7.94 7.36
N VAL A 235 17.71 8.38 6.65
CA VAL A 235 17.60 8.87 5.27
C VAL A 235 17.07 7.83 4.28
N CYS A 236 17.05 6.55 4.66
CA CYS A 236 16.53 5.47 3.84
C CYS A 236 15.05 5.19 4.12
N ASN A 237 14.39 5.95 5.00
CA ASN A 237 13.05 5.68 5.55
C ASN A 237 13.00 4.47 6.51
N GLY A 238 14.13 4.10 7.14
CA GLY A 238 14.16 2.99 8.09
C GLY A 238 14.65 3.39 9.48
N HIS A 239 14.36 2.57 10.46
CA HIS A 239 14.86 2.71 11.84
C HIS A 239 14.91 1.33 12.51
N SER A 240 15.13 1.27 13.82
CA SER A 240 15.17 0.00 14.55
C SER A 240 14.42 0.08 15.86
N ASP A 241 13.70 -0.99 16.18
CA ASP A 241 13.15 -1.24 17.51
C ASP A 241 13.71 -2.55 18.09
N SER A 242 13.37 -2.87 19.34
CA SER A 242 13.85 -4.07 20.05
C SER A 242 13.13 -5.37 19.66
N GLU A 243 12.02 -5.30 18.95
CA GLU A 243 11.15 -6.44 18.62
C GLU A 243 11.37 -6.95 17.19
N ARG A 244 11.55 -6.03 16.24
CA ARG A 244 11.65 -6.23 14.78
C ARG A 244 13.08 -6.04 14.27
N GLY A 245 13.91 -5.31 15.00
CA GLY A 245 15.23 -4.88 14.52
C GLY A 245 15.09 -3.81 13.45
N TYR A 246 16.04 -3.73 12.50
CA TYR A 246 15.98 -2.72 11.45
C TYR A 246 14.88 -3.03 10.42
N HIS A 247 14.11 -2.01 10.06
CA HIS A 247 13.03 -2.12 9.08
C HIS A 247 12.69 -0.75 8.48
N TYR A 248 11.98 -0.76 7.35
CA TYR A 248 11.56 0.44 6.64
C TYR A 248 10.08 0.76 6.87
N HIS A 249 9.73 2.03 6.80
CA HIS A 249 8.34 2.49 6.73
C HIS A 249 8.10 3.29 5.45
N VAL A 250 6.94 3.07 4.83
CA VAL A 250 6.43 4.02 3.84
C VAL A 250 6.05 5.34 4.51
N THR A 251 6.23 6.44 3.79
CA THR A 251 5.98 7.80 4.30
C THR A 251 5.06 8.57 3.34
N PRO A 252 3.73 8.35 3.40
CA PRO A 252 2.77 9.05 2.57
C PRO A 252 2.95 10.57 2.65
N GLY A 253 3.04 11.22 1.48
CA GLY A 253 3.24 12.66 1.35
C GLY A 253 4.66 13.16 1.67
N ARG A 254 5.62 12.28 1.96
CA ARG A 254 7.01 12.67 2.26
C ARG A 254 8.00 11.82 1.45
N PHE A 255 8.88 12.46 0.68
CA PHE A 255 10.00 11.78 0.04
C PHE A 255 10.86 11.05 1.10
N PRO A 256 11.40 9.85 0.83
CA PRO A 256 11.41 9.10 -0.43
C PRO A 256 10.22 8.16 -0.65
N TYR A 257 9.11 8.35 0.08
CA TYR A 257 7.83 7.62 0.01
C TYR A 257 7.87 6.15 0.41
N VAL A 258 8.80 5.37 -0.13
CA VAL A 258 9.01 3.95 0.21
C VAL A 258 10.41 3.73 0.77
N LEU A 259 11.45 4.10 0.01
CA LEU A 259 12.84 3.78 0.35
C LEU A 259 13.79 4.83 -0.22
N GLY A 260 14.78 5.27 0.56
CA GLY A 260 15.79 6.24 0.14
C GLY A 260 17.18 5.64 -0.16
N GLY A 261 17.35 4.35 0.09
CA GLY A 261 18.62 3.64 -0.04
C GLY A 261 18.52 2.29 0.64
N TYR A 262 19.46 1.40 0.34
CA TYR A 262 19.56 0.13 1.05
C TYR A 262 20.50 0.27 2.23
N ARG A 263 19.99 -0.03 3.43
CA ARG A 263 20.75 -0.12 4.66
C ARG A 263 21.27 -1.53 4.91
N GLY A 264 20.77 -2.53 4.19
CA GLY A 264 21.26 -3.90 4.26
C GLY A 264 22.23 -4.29 3.15
N VAL A 265 22.76 -5.51 3.28
CA VAL A 265 23.52 -6.18 2.22
C VAL A 265 22.56 -6.58 1.11
N LEU A 266 22.79 -6.04 -0.08
CA LEU A 266 21.94 -6.28 -1.25
C LEU A 266 22.03 -7.72 -1.76
N GLU A 267 20.86 -8.30 -2.08
CA GLU A 267 20.81 -9.52 -2.88
C GLU A 267 20.93 -9.17 -4.37
N MET A 268 22.15 -9.29 -4.90
CA MET A 268 22.51 -8.82 -6.24
C MET A 268 21.74 -9.51 -7.38
N SER A 269 21.19 -10.72 -7.17
CA SER A 269 20.33 -11.38 -8.17
C SER A 269 19.01 -10.64 -8.42
N ASN A 270 18.52 -9.86 -7.44
CA ASN A 270 17.32 -9.04 -7.59
C ASN A 270 17.57 -7.75 -8.39
N ILE A 271 18.84 -7.32 -8.51
CA ILE A 271 19.21 -6.05 -9.13
C ILE A 271 19.54 -6.24 -10.61
N ARG A 272 18.69 -5.70 -11.50
CA ARG A 272 18.91 -5.68 -12.95
C ARG A 272 19.93 -4.61 -13.37
N ALA A 273 19.83 -3.40 -12.82
CA ALA A 273 20.66 -2.25 -13.21
C ALA A 273 21.93 -2.10 -12.33
N ARG A 274 22.76 -3.15 -12.23
CA ARG A 274 23.90 -3.19 -11.29
C ARG A 274 24.92 -2.05 -11.48
N GLY A 275 25.10 -1.58 -12.72
CA GLY A 275 26.09 -0.53 -13.05
C GLY A 275 25.78 0.85 -12.46
N THR A 276 24.57 1.08 -11.95
CA THR A 276 24.15 2.37 -11.37
C THR A 276 24.28 2.42 -9.85
N LEU A 277 24.64 1.33 -9.19
CA LEU A 277 24.78 1.30 -7.73
C LEU A 277 25.97 2.17 -7.29
N ARG A 278 25.75 3.01 -6.29
CA ARG A 278 26.74 3.90 -5.68
C ARG A 278 26.61 3.83 -4.16
N ILE A 279 27.52 4.49 -3.45
CA ILE A 279 27.43 4.68 -2.01
C ILE A 279 26.62 5.95 -1.74
N GLY A 280 25.70 5.88 -0.78
CA GLY A 280 24.86 7.00 -0.35
C GLY A 280 23.37 6.78 -0.60
N SER A 281 22.53 7.55 0.07
CA SER A 281 21.10 7.61 -0.21
C SER A 281 20.83 8.45 -1.45
N ILE A 282 19.64 8.29 -2.04
CA ILE A 282 19.14 9.27 -2.99
C ILE A 282 18.78 10.57 -2.25
N GLU A 283 18.89 11.69 -2.96
CA GLU A 283 18.50 13.00 -2.45
C GLU A 283 17.19 13.44 -3.10
N ASP A 284 16.37 14.15 -2.33
CA ASP A 284 15.13 14.71 -2.85
C ASP A 284 15.44 15.77 -3.91
N ASN A 285 15.10 15.47 -5.17
CA ASN A 285 15.19 16.42 -6.26
C ASN A 285 13.79 16.91 -6.72
N ALA A 286 12.75 16.56 -5.96
CA ALA A 286 11.39 16.98 -6.25
C ALA A 286 11.34 18.51 -6.25
N SER A 287 11.06 19.07 -7.42
CA SER A 287 10.85 20.50 -7.58
C SER A 287 9.60 20.73 -8.40
N GLY A 288 8.80 21.70 -7.97
CA GLY A 288 7.55 22.09 -8.61
C GLY A 288 6.28 21.55 -7.95
N GLU A 289 5.23 22.36 -7.95
CA GLU A 289 3.90 21.98 -7.47
C GLU A 289 3.24 20.97 -8.43
N SER A 290 2.35 20.11 -7.90
CA SER A 290 1.51 19.23 -8.73
C SER A 290 0.70 20.08 -9.72
N ARG A 291 0.73 19.69 -11.00
CA ARG A 291 0.07 20.42 -12.09
C ARG A 291 -1.14 19.67 -12.63
N LEU A 292 -1.74 18.80 -11.82
CA LEU A 292 -2.95 18.07 -12.19
C LEU A 292 -4.11 19.06 -12.40
N PRO A 293 -4.73 19.09 -13.59
CA PRO A 293 -5.95 19.87 -13.77
C PRO A 293 -7.02 19.34 -12.82
N ARG A 294 -7.54 20.19 -11.92
CA ARG A 294 -8.53 19.81 -10.92
C ARG A 294 -9.95 19.72 -11.51
N VAL A 295 -10.14 18.80 -12.44
CA VAL A 295 -11.48 18.51 -12.99
C VAL A 295 -12.38 17.90 -11.93
N ILE A 296 -11.85 17.03 -11.08
CA ILE A 296 -12.55 16.60 -9.85
C ILE A 296 -12.31 17.69 -8.80
N GLN A 297 -13.34 18.48 -8.52
CA GLN A 297 -13.28 19.60 -7.59
C GLN A 297 -13.42 19.14 -6.13
N SER A 298 -14.33 18.19 -5.88
CA SER A 298 -14.60 17.67 -4.54
C SER A 298 -15.21 16.27 -4.59
N VAL A 299 -15.01 15.52 -3.49
CA VAL A 299 -15.70 14.27 -3.18
C VAL A 299 -16.35 14.44 -1.82
N VAL A 300 -17.67 14.28 -1.73
CA VAL A 300 -18.45 14.55 -0.51
C VAL A 300 -19.39 13.37 -0.19
N PRO A 301 -19.37 12.81 1.03
CA PRO A 301 -18.45 13.13 2.12
C PRO A 301 -16.99 12.79 1.75
N GLY A 302 -16.04 13.60 2.24
CA GLY A 302 -14.60 13.38 2.04
C GLY A 302 -14.03 12.28 2.96
N SER A 303 -14.90 11.62 3.72
CA SER A 303 -14.53 10.49 4.55
C SER A 303 -15.69 9.55 4.76
N ALA A 304 -15.40 8.28 5.04
CA ALA A 304 -16.41 7.31 5.42
C ALA A 304 -15.89 6.29 6.42
N VAL A 305 -16.83 5.62 7.08
CA VAL A 305 -16.55 4.53 8.01
C VAL A 305 -16.50 3.18 7.28
N PRO A 306 -15.63 2.26 7.72
CA PRO A 306 -15.47 0.93 7.13
C PRO A 306 -16.70 0.02 7.33
N GLY A 307 -16.82 -1.00 6.49
CA GLY A 307 -17.83 -2.06 6.58
C GLY A 307 -19.23 -1.64 6.14
N GLN A 308 -19.36 -0.52 5.41
CA GLN A 308 -20.65 0.07 5.06
C GLN A 308 -20.66 0.58 3.62
N LYS A 309 -21.87 0.69 3.06
CA LYS A 309 -22.11 1.35 1.77
C LYS A 309 -22.35 2.83 1.98
N HIS A 310 -21.73 3.65 1.14
CA HIS A 310 -21.81 5.10 1.20
C HIS A 310 -22.14 5.66 -0.18
N ARG A 311 -22.98 6.69 -0.21
CA ARG A 311 -23.23 7.48 -1.41
C ARG A 311 -22.35 8.72 -1.38
N LEU A 312 -21.51 8.86 -2.39
CA LEU A 312 -20.60 9.99 -2.57
C LEU A 312 -21.10 10.89 -3.71
N VAL A 313 -20.87 12.18 -3.57
CA VAL A 313 -21.11 13.20 -4.58
C VAL A 313 -19.75 13.73 -5.04
N ILE A 314 -19.42 13.47 -6.30
CA ILE A 314 -18.22 13.98 -6.95
C ILE A 314 -18.61 15.19 -7.79
N THR A 315 -18.06 16.36 -7.49
CA THR A 315 -18.33 17.59 -8.25
C THR A 315 -17.23 17.80 -9.30
N LEU A 316 -17.64 18.00 -10.55
CA LEU A 316 -16.76 18.20 -11.69
C LEU A 316 -16.72 19.67 -12.11
N ASP A 317 -15.54 20.16 -12.48
CA ASP A 317 -15.36 21.46 -13.14
C ASP A 317 -14.89 21.25 -14.60
N PRO A 318 -15.80 21.32 -15.58
CA PRO A 318 -15.46 21.18 -16.99
C PRO A 318 -14.45 22.23 -17.48
N THR A 319 -14.36 23.40 -16.83
CA THR A 319 -13.43 24.47 -17.24
C THR A 319 -11.97 24.10 -17.00
N GLN A 320 -11.72 23.18 -16.06
CA GLN A 320 -10.38 22.65 -15.78
C GLN A 320 -9.98 21.51 -16.73
N ALA A 321 -10.88 21.04 -17.59
CA ALA A 321 -10.63 19.96 -18.55
C ALA A 321 -9.82 20.45 -19.77
N VAL A 322 -8.69 21.12 -19.52
CA VAL A 322 -7.92 21.88 -20.51
C VAL A 322 -7.20 21.01 -21.55
N ARG A 323 -6.95 19.73 -21.24
CA ARG A 323 -6.30 18.79 -22.16
C ARG A 323 -7.29 18.15 -23.12
N GLN A 324 -8.44 17.74 -22.60
CA GLN A 324 -9.52 17.12 -23.35
C GLN A 324 -10.86 17.46 -22.70
N PRO A 325 -11.89 17.85 -23.49
CA PRO A 325 -13.20 18.17 -22.96
C PRO A 325 -13.78 17.02 -22.12
N LEU A 326 -14.39 17.37 -20.99
CA LEU A 326 -15.16 16.43 -20.19
C LEU A 326 -16.32 15.86 -21.04
N PRO A 327 -16.47 14.53 -21.20
CA PRO A 327 -17.62 13.95 -21.88
C PRO A 327 -18.93 14.33 -21.19
N ASP A 328 -20.06 14.28 -21.92
CA ASP A 328 -21.39 14.56 -21.35
C ASP A 328 -22.00 13.33 -20.65
N GLY A 329 -21.61 12.11 -21.05
CA GLY A 329 -22.15 10.85 -20.53
C GLY A 329 -21.69 10.49 -19.12
N VAL A 330 -22.16 9.37 -18.59
CA VAL A 330 -21.69 8.82 -17.31
C VAL A 330 -20.30 8.20 -17.50
N PRO A 331 -19.34 8.33 -16.55
CA PRO A 331 -18.11 7.54 -16.59
C PRO A 331 -18.45 6.04 -16.61
N GLU A 332 -17.65 5.24 -17.30
CA GLU A 332 -17.79 3.78 -17.28
C GLU A 332 -17.25 3.17 -15.99
N TRP A 333 -16.30 3.86 -15.36
CA TRP A 333 -15.62 3.37 -14.18
C TRP A 333 -15.21 4.53 -13.27
N VAL A 334 -15.40 4.32 -11.97
CA VAL A 334 -14.99 5.24 -10.90
C VAL A 334 -14.36 4.43 -9.79
N GLN A 335 -13.20 4.87 -9.31
CA GLN A 335 -12.50 4.23 -8.20
C GLN A 335 -11.92 5.26 -7.25
N ILE A 336 -12.13 5.06 -5.95
CA ILE A 336 -11.57 5.88 -4.87
C ILE A 336 -10.70 4.99 -3.99
N GLY A 337 -9.39 5.16 -4.02
CA GLY A 337 -8.45 4.23 -3.40
C GLY A 337 -8.72 2.79 -3.88
N PRO A 338 -8.96 1.82 -2.97
CA PRO A 338 -9.33 0.45 -3.34
C PRO A 338 -10.82 0.26 -3.66
N PHE A 339 -11.66 1.28 -3.51
CA PHE A 339 -13.12 1.16 -3.60
C PHE A 339 -13.61 1.47 -5.02
N GLU A 340 -14.00 0.42 -5.74
CA GLU A 340 -14.70 0.56 -7.02
C GLU A 340 -16.16 0.94 -6.81
N ALA A 341 -16.68 1.80 -7.69
CA ALA A 341 -18.08 2.19 -7.67
C ALA A 341 -19.01 1.01 -7.95
N LEU A 342 -20.01 0.84 -7.09
CA LEU A 342 -21.12 -0.09 -7.28
C LEU A 342 -22.15 0.45 -8.28
N SER A 343 -22.33 1.77 -8.31
CA SER A 343 -23.24 2.48 -9.20
C SER A 343 -22.66 3.87 -9.49
N ILE A 344 -22.98 4.40 -10.69
CA ILE A 344 -22.58 5.74 -11.11
C ILE A 344 -23.78 6.38 -11.79
N GLU A 345 -24.25 7.49 -11.25
CA GLU A 345 -25.28 8.35 -11.84
C GLU A 345 -24.70 9.73 -12.11
N ARG A 346 -25.25 10.45 -13.09
CA ARG A 346 -24.79 11.81 -13.44
C ARG A 346 -25.94 12.81 -13.47
N GLU A 347 -25.75 13.92 -12.76
CA GLU A 347 -26.63 15.08 -12.70
C GLU A 347 -25.83 16.33 -13.08
N GLY A 348 -25.76 16.63 -14.38
CA GLY A 348 -24.96 17.76 -14.90
C GLY A 348 -23.47 17.59 -14.57
N ASN A 349 -22.95 18.44 -13.69
CA ASN A 349 -21.56 18.40 -13.23
C ASN A 349 -21.36 17.58 -11.95
N ARG A 350 -22.38 16.87 -11.46
CA ARG A 350 -22.29 16.01 -10.27
C ARG A 350 -22.39 14.56 -10.67
N LEU A 351 -21.52 13.72 -10.10
CA LEU A 351 -21.65 12.26 -10.14
C LEU A 351 -22.12 11.79 -8.77
N LEU A 352 -23.15 10.94 -8.73
CA LEU A 352 -23.57 10.24 -7.54
C LEU A 352 -23.03 8.83 -7.64
N VAL A 353 -22.20 8.43 -6.68
CA VAL A 353 -21.42 7.21 -6.74
C VAL A 353 -21.65 6.42 -5.46
N ASP A 354 -22.22 5.23 -5.56
CA ASP A 354 -22.30 4.33 -4.41
C ASP A 354 -21.02 3.50 -4.33
N VAL A 355 -20.38 3.47 -3.16
CA VAL A 355 -19.19 2.66 -2.89
C VAL A 355 -19.39 1.81 -1.65
N GLU A 356 -18.73 0.65 -1.59
CA GLU A 356 -18.62 -0.15 -0.37
C GLU A 356 -17.23 0.00 0.20
N ILE A 357 -17.14 0.54 1.42
CA ILE A 357 -15.87 0.66 2.12
C ILE A 357 -15.65 -0.64 2.87
N ALA A 358 -14.63 -1.39 2.46
CA ALA A 358 -14.32 -2.69 3.06
C ALA A 358 -14.07 -2.57 4.58
N ALA A 359 -14.47 -3.60 5.34
CA ALA A 359 -14.29 -3.61 6.80
C ALA A 359 -12.81 -3.58 7.23
N ASP A 360 -11.92 -4.11 6.39
CA ASP A 360 -10.47 -4.15 6.55
C ASP A 360 -9.74 -2.97 5.87
N ALA A 361 -10.47 -1.92 5.44
CA ALA A 361 -9.86 -0.75 4.82
C ALA A 361 -8.84 -0.04 5.74
N PRO A 362 -7.68 0.40 5.20
CA PRO A 362 -6.72 1.21 5.93
C PRO A 362 -7.32 2.52 6.43
N VAL A 363 -6.99 2.93 7.65
CA VAL A 363 -7.52 4.14 8.30
C VAL A 363 -6.50 5.26 8.29
N GLY A 364 -6.98 6.49 8.15
CA GLY A 364 -6.16 7.70 8.36
C GLY A 364 -5.18 8.01 7.23
N VAL A 365 -5.18 7.21 6.16
CA VAL A 365 -4.51 7.53 4.90
C VAL A 365 -5.47 8.20 3.92
N LEU A 366 -4.90 9.02 3.05
CA LEU A 366 -5.61 9.73 2.00
C LEU A 366 -5.64 8.87 0.73
N PHE A 367 -6.79 8.86 0.07
CA PHE A 367 -7.08 8.09 -1.13
C PHE A 367 -7.30 9.01 -2.33
N ASP A 368 -6.77 8.58 -3.47
CA ASP A 368 -6.96 9.22 -4.77
C ASP A 368 -8.32 8.79 -5.38
N CYS A 369 -8.94 9.67 -6.15
CA CYS A 369 -10.16 9.39 -6.93
C CYS A 369 -9.85 9.43 -8.41
N HIS A 370 -10.38 8.46 -9.16
CA HIS A 370 -10.16 8.29 -10.59
C HIS A 370 -11.50 8.06 -11.30
N LEU A 371 -11.70 8.77 -12.41
CA LEU A 371 -12.85 8.64 -13.31
C LEU A 371 -12.38 8.26 -14.70
N GLU A 372 -12.99 7.23 -15.29
CA GLU A 372 -12.74 6.84 -16.67
C GLU A 372 -14.01 6.89 -17.51
N PHE A 373 -13.94 7.59 -18.64
CA PHE A 373 -15.02 7.67 -19.61
C PHE A 373 -14.67 6.90 -20.87
N ALA A 374 -15.65 6.16 -21.40
CA ALA A 374 -15.59 5.64 -22.76
C ALA A 374 -15.37 6.78 -23.75
N GLY A 375 -14.60 6.50 -24.80
CA GLY A 375 -14.45 7.40 -25.93
C GLY A 375 -14.17 6.61 -27.20
N ALA A 376 -14.54 7.18 -28.36
CA ALA A 376 -14.04 6.70 -29.63
C ALA A 376 -12.53 6.98 -29.70
N GLY A 377 -11.70 6.00 -29.30
CA GLY A 377 -10.24 6.12 -29.21
C GLY A 377 -9.71 5.84 -27.80
N VAL A 378 -8.86 6.72 -27.28
CA VAL A 378 -8.23 6.56 -25.95
C VAL A 378 -9.21 6.97 -24.85
N ARG A 379 -9.33 6.14 -23.80
CA ARG A 379 -10.17 6.40 -22.61
C ARG A 379 -9.79 7.73 -21.96
N ARG A 380 -10.79 8.56 -21.66
CA ARG A 380 -10.54 9.85 -20.98
C ARG A 380 -10.48 9.63 -19.49
N VAL A 381 -9.45 10.18 -18.87
CA VAL A 381 -9.12 9.99 -17.47
C VAL A 381 -9.13 11.33 -16.75
N TYR A 382 -9.78 11.37 -15.60
CA TYR A 382 -9.71 12.49 -14.66
C TYR A 382 -9.38 11.96 -13.27
N LYS A 383 -8.44 12.62 -12.59
CA LYS A 383 -7.92 12.21 -11.30
C LYS A 383 -7.87 13.39 -10.34
N ALA A 384 -8.12 13.12 -9.06
CA ALA A 384 -7.74 14.01 -7.97
C ALA A 384 -7.14 13.19 -6.82
N ASN A 385 -6.05 13.70 -6.26
CA ASN A 385 -5.33 13.03 -5.20
C ASN A 385 -5.81 13.53 -3.85
N ASP A 386 -5.67 12.65 -2.86
CA ASP A 386 -5.88 13.00 -1.46
C ASP A 386 -7.27 13.59 -1.15
N VAL A 387 -8.31 13.08 -1.83
CA VAL A 387 -9.68 13.64 -1.74
C VAL A 387 -10.61 12.87 -0.81
N PHE A 388 -10.19 11.70 -0.34
CA PHE A 388 -11.01 10.83 0.50
C PHE A 388 -10.17 10.14 1.57
N ARG A 389 -10.76 9.80 2.72
CA ARG A 389 -10.11 8.98 3.76
C ARG A 389 -11.10 8.08 4.47
N VAL A 390 -10.63 6.95 4.98
CA VAL A 390 -11.42 6.14 5.91
C VAL A 390 -11.15 6.59 7.34
N THR A 391 -12.20 6.79 8.11
CA THR A 391 -12.16 7.17 9.53
C THR A 391 -12.87 6.11 10.38
N LEU A 392 -12.53 6.05 11.66
CA LEU A 392 -13.17 5.11 12.60
C LEU A 392 -14.54 5.62 13.10
N GLU A 393 -14.78 6.91 12.98
CA GLU A 393 -16.02 7.58 13.37
C GLU A 393 -16.54 8.42 12.19
N GLU A 394 -17.86 8.52 12.06
CA GLU A 394 -18.48 9.42 11.11
C GLU A 394 -18.17 10.87 11.51
N GLN A 395 -17.67 11.67 10.56
CA GLN A 395 -17.53 13.10 10.79
C GLN A 395 -18.93 13.71 10.70
N LYS A 396 -19.47 14.15 11.85
CA LYS A 396 -20.78 14.82 11.95
C LYS A 396 -20.79 16.19 11.31
#